data_AF-A0A535W0S9-F1
#
_entry.id   AF-A0A535W0S9-F1
#
_cell.length_a   1.000
_cell.length_b   1.000
_cell.length_c   1.000
_cell.angle_alpha   90.00
_cell.angle_beta   90.00
_cell.angle_gamma   90.00
#
_symmetry.space_group_name_H-M   'P 1'
#
loop_
_entity.id
_entity.type
_entity.pdbx_description
1 polymer ?
#
loop_
_entity_poly.entity_id
_entity_poly.type
_entity_poly.pdbx_seq_one_letter_code
_entity_poly.pdbx_strand_id
1 'polypeptide(L)'
;MARIVKCVKLGLELPGLDKPPFPGELGQRIYENISKQAYDMWPAQSTLIINHYGLNMADPEARKLLREQMEEFFFGSEAKMPEGWVPETESMETPATAGAKGGAPSSKGGGGASRKK
;
A
#
# COMPACT_ATOMS: atom_id res chain seq x y z
N MET A 1 -21.42 -8.07 -9.61
CA MET A 1 -20.88 -8.12 -8.23
C MET A 1 -19.74 -7.13 -8.16
N ALA A 2 -19.68 -6.30 -7.12
CA ALA A 2 -18.57 -5.37 -6.94
C ALA A 2 -17.32 -6.16 -6.55
N ARG A 3 -16.29 -6.10 -7.40
CA ARG A 3 -14.99 -6.70 -7.12
C ARG A 3 -14.31 -5.93 -6.00
N ILE A 4 -13.83 -6.61 -4.98
CA ILE A 4 -13.08 -6.00 -3.88
C ILE A 4 -11.60 -6.07 -4.25
N VAL A 5 -10.89 -4.95 -4.11
CA VAL A 5 -9.47 -4.84 -4.40
C VAL A 5 -8.76 -4.21 -3.21
N LYS A 6 -7.53 -4.68 -2.94
CA LYS A 6 -6.66 -4.09 -1.91
C LYS A 6 -6.06 -2.81 -2.47
N CYS A 7 -6.61 -1.66 -2.06
CA CYS A 7 -6.18 -0.38 -2.59
C CYS A 7 -4.79 -0.02 -2.06
N VAL A 8 -3.79 0.06 -2.93
CA VAL A 8 -2.40 0.40 -2.54
C VAL A 8 -2.31 1.82 -1.96
N LYS A 9 -3.09 2.77 -2.50
CA LYS A 9 -3.12 4.17 -2.04
C LYS A 9 -3.76 4.35 -0.66
N LEU A 10 -4.85 3.63 -0.39
CA LEU A 10 -5.65 3.79 0.83
C LEU A 10 -5.31 2.73 1.90
N GLY A 11 -4.61 1.65 1.52
CA GLY A 11 -4.28 0.54 2.41
C GLY A 11 -5.48 -0.33 2.84
N LEU A 12 -6.66 -0.12 2.24
CA LEU A 12 -7.93 -0.74 2.62
C LEU A 12 -8.52 -1.55 1.47
N GLU A 13 -9.31 -2.56 1.81
CA GLU A 13 -10.09 -3.35 0.87
C GLU A 13 -11.38 -2.61 0.50
N LEU A 14 -11.44 -2.15 -0.74
CA LEU A 14 -12.52 -1.30 -1.24
C LEU A 14 -13.04 -1.84 -2.58
N PRO A 15 -14.25 -1.45 -3.00
CA PRO A 15 -14.75 -1.81 -4.32
C PRO A 15 -13.81 -1.26 -5.40
N GLY A 16 -13.29 -2.16 -6.23
CA GLY A 16 -12.46 -1.89 -7.40
C GLY A 16 -13.27 -1.33 -8.56
N LEU A 17 -12.56 -0.92 -9.61
CA LEU A 17 -13.20 -0.46 -10.84
C LEU A 17 -13.93 -1.61 -11.54
N ASP A 18 -15.11 -1.35 -12.10
CA ASP A 18 -15.87 -2.36 -12.85
C ASP A 18 -15.19 -2.75 -14.18
N LYS A 19 -14.40 -1.84 -14.77
CA LYS A 19 -13.67 -2.03 -16.03
C LYS A 19 -12.34 -1.29 -16.01
N PRO A 20 -11.30 -1.79 -16.71
CA PRO A 20 -10.05 -1.07 -16.86
C PRO A 20 -10.28 0.24 -17.64
N PRO A 21 -9.82 1.39 -17.13
CA PRO A 21 -10.07 2.69 -17.75
C PRO A 21 -9.20 2.95 -18.98
N PHE A 22 -8.04 2.30 -19.05
CA PHE A 22 -7.11 2.42 -20.16
C PHE A 22 -6.73 1.03 -20.69
N PRO A 23 -6.55 0.85 -22.00
CA PRO A 23 -5.95 -0.35 -22.55
C PRO A 23 -4.43 -0.36 -22.28
N GLY A 24 -3.89 -1.53 -21.95
CA GLY A 24 -2.46 -1.74 -21.69
C GLY A 24 -2.15 -2.17 -20.25
N GLU A 25 -0.88 -2.49 -19.99
CA GLU A 25 -0.44 -3.04 -18.71
C GLU A 25 -0.70 -2.09 -17.53
N LEU A 26 -0.55 -0.78 -17.74
CA LEU A 26 -0.80 0.24 -16.73
C LEU A 26 -2.29 0.28 -16.32
N GLY A 27 -3.19 0.18 -17.29
CA GLY A 27 -4.63 0.11 -17.01
C GLY A 27 -5.03 -1.15 -16.24
N GLN A 28 -4.37 -2.27 -16.55
CA GLN A 28 -4.56 -3.53 -15.81
C GLN A 28 -4.04 -3.44 -14.37
N ARG A 29 -2.84 -2.87 -14.15
CA ARG A 29 -2.32 -2.63 -12.81
C ARG A 29 -3.22 -1.74 -11.98
N ILE A 30 -3.74 -0.66 -12.54
CA ILE A 30 -4.70 0.23 -11.85
C ILE A 30 -5.98 -0.55 -11.53
N TYR A 31 -6.49 -1.32 -12.48
CA TYR A 31 -7.67 -2.14 -12.28
C TYR A 31 -7.50 -3.19 -11.17
N GLU A 32 -6.31 -3.72 -10.95
CA GLU A 32 -6.02 -4.72 -9.91
C GLU A 32 -5.69 -4.12 -8.54
N ASN A 33 -5.02 -2.97 -8.49
CA ASN A 33 -4.45 -2.40 -7.26
C ASN A 33 -5.18 -1.15 -6.74
N ILE A 34 -6.07 -0.54 -7.54
CA ILE A 34 -6.71 0.74 -7.22
C ILE A 34 -8.22 0.56 -7.12
N SER A 35 -8.77 1.10 -6.03
CA SER A 35 -10.21 1.11 -5.78
C SER A 35 -10.90 2.24 -6.54
N LYS A 36 -12.22 2.11 -6.73
CA LYS A 36 -13.06 3.14 -7.35
C LYS A 36 -12.92 4.48 -6.65
N GLN A 37 -12.82 4.48 -5.32
CA GLN A 37 -12.66 5.70 -4.52
C GLN A 37 -11.33 6.42 -4.79
N ALA A 38 -10.21 5.68 -4.86
CA ALA A 38 -8.91 6.28 -5.16
C ALA A 38 -8.85 6.80 -6.61
N TYR A 39 -9.49 6.09 -7.54
CA TYR A 39 -9.58 6.53 -8.93
C TYR A 39 -10.43 7.79 -9.12
N ASP A 40 -11.46 7.99 -8.30
CA ASP A 40 -12.29 9.21 -8.33
C ASP A 40 -11.50 10.48 -8.00
N MET A 41 -10.39 10.36 -7.27
CA MET A 41 -9.49 11.47 -6.93
C MET A 41 -8.56 11.87 -8.10
N TRP A 42 -8.30 10.93 -9.02
CA TRP A 42 -7.39 11.13 -10.15
C TRP A 42 -7.80 12.22 -11.16
N PRO A 43 -9.06 12.34 -11.62
CA PRO A 43 -9.44 13.39 -12.57
C PRO A 43 -9.14 14.80 -12.04
N ALA A 44 -9.31 15.05 -10.74
CA ALA A 44 -8.96 16.33 -10.12
C ALA A 44 -7.44 16.57 -10.14
N GLN A 45 -6.65 15.56 -9.78
CA GLN A 45 -5.18 15.64 -9.78
C GLN A 45 -4.60 15.78 -11.18
N SER A 46 -5.08 14.99 -12.14
CA SER A 46 -4.64 15.10 -13.54
C SER A 46 -4.93 16.48 -14.11
N THR A 47 -6.10 17.07 -13.83
CA THR A 47 -6.41 18.45 -14.21
C THR A 47 -5.43 19.45 -13.59
N LEU A 48 -5.10 19.29 -12.31
CA LEU A 48 -4.12 20.15 -11.62
C LEU A 48 -2.73 20.03 -12.25
N ILE A 49 -2.26 18.83 -12.55
CA ILE A 49 -0.97 18.57 -13.21
C ILE A 49 -0.95 19.20 -14.60
N ILE A 50 -2.01 19.00 -15.40
CA ILE A 50 -2.11 19.57 -16.75
C ILE A 50 -2.00 21.09 -16.70
N ASN A 51 -2.72 21.73 -15.78
CA ASN A 51 -2.70 23.18 -15.63
C ASN A 51 -1.36 23.70 -15.07
N HIS A 52 -0.77 22.99 -14.11
CA HIS A 52 0.48 23.39 -13.45
C HIS A 52 1.68 23.32 -14.39
N TYR A 53 1.79 22.24 -15.16
CA TYR A 53 2.89 22.05 -16.11
C TYR A 53 2.57 22.59 -17.52
N GLY A 54 1.34 23.07 -17.74
CA GLY A 54 0.89 23.52 -19.07
C GLY A 54 0.94 22.40 -20.11
N LEU A 55 0.58 21.16 -19.72
CA LEU A 55 0.71 19.99 -20.59
C LEU A 55 -0.28 20.06 -21.75
N ASN A 56 0.23 19.81 -22.96
CA ASN A 56 -0.60 19.67 -24.13
C ASN A 56 -0.86 18.19 -24.43
N MET A 57 -2.11 17.74 -24.32
CA MET A 57 -2.51 16.35 -24.63
C MET A 57 -2.27 15.91 -26.07
N ALA A 58 -1.98 16.85 -26.98
CA ALA A 58 -1.55 16.54 -28.33
C ALA A 58 -0.11 16.01 -28.38
N ASP A 59 0.73 16.39 -27.41
CA ASP A 59 2.15 16.07 -27.40
C ASP A 59 2.43 14.71 -26.72
N PRO A 60 3.27 13.85 -27.32
CA PRO A 60 3.59 12.54 -26.76
C PRO A 60 4.45 12.61 -25.48
N GLU A 61 5.25 13.65 -25.27
CA GLU A 61 6.04 13.85 -24.04
C GLU A 61 5.14 14.25 -22.89
N ALA A 62 4.17 15.13 -23.11
CA ALA A 62 3.15 15.47 -22.12
C ALA A 62 2.36 14.23 -21.65
N ARG A 63 2.04 13.31 -22.57
CA ARG A 63 1.41 12.02 -22.22
C ARG A 63 2.33 11.07 -21.47
N LYS A 64 3.65 11.16 -21.64
CA LYS A 64 4.63 10.41 -20.83
C LYS A 64 4.66 10.97 -19.41
N LEU A 65 4.85 12.29 -19.26
CA LEU A 65 4.85 12.95 -17.96
C LEU A 65 3.56 12.69 -17.19
N LEU A 66 2.39 12.80 -17.84
CA LEU A 66 1.12 12.53 -17.17
C LEU A 66 1.01 11.07 -16.69
N ARG A 67 1.57 10.12 -17.44
CA ARG A 67 1.61 8.71 -17.03
C ARG A 67 2.56 8.49 -15.87
N GLU A 68 3.75 9.09 -15.90
CA GLU A 68 4.71 9.03 -14.79
C GLU A 68 4.09 9.61 -13.51
N GLN A 69 3.47 10.79 -13.60
CA GLN A 69 2.76 11.40 -12.48
C GLN A 69 1.56 10.57 -12.01
N MET A 70 0.89 9.84 -12.91
CA MET A 70 -0.17 8.89 -12.54
C MET A 70 0.37 7.71 -11.75
N GLU A 71 1.47 7.14 -12.21
CA GLU A 71 2.16 6.04 -11.51
C GLU A 71 2.65 6.51 -10.14
N GLU A 72 3.24 7.71 -10.05
CA GLU A 72 3.64 8.31 -8.76
C GLU A 72 2.43 8.63 -7.87
N PHE A 73 1.31 9.10 -8.41
CA PHE A 73 0.14 9.41 -7.59
C PHE A 73 -0.46 8.17 -6.94
N PHE A 74 -0.56 7.08 -7.70
CA PHE A 74 -1.18 5.83 -7.25
C PHE A 74 -0.22 4.88 -6.53
N PHE A 75 1.04 4.81 -6.96
CA PHE A 75 2.06 3.87 -6.49
C PHE A 75 3.29 4.55 -5.87
N GLY A 76 3.45 5.86 -6.01
CA GLY A 76 4.56 6.64 -5.44
C GLY A 76 4.46 6.82 -3.92
N SER A 77 5.63 7.07 -3.32
CA SER A 77 5.94 6.93 -1.89
C SER A 77 5.33 7.98 -0.94
N GLU A 78 4.02 8.22 -1.01
CA GLU A 78 3.26 8.63 0.20
C GLU A 78 2.69 7.41 0.96
N ALA A 79 3.04 6.20 0.53
CA ALA A 79 2.85 4.96 1.29
C ALA A 79 4.05 4.64 2.21
N LYS A 80 4.72 5.65 2.78
CA LYS A 80 5.50 5.44 4.01
C LYS A 80 4.64 5.91 5.18
N MET A 81 3.73 5.06 5.59
CA MET A 81 3.29 5.06 7.00
C MET A 81 4.56 5.04 7.86
N PRO A 82 4.65 5.85 8.94
CA PRO A 82 5.87 6.02 9.71
C PRO A 82 6.43 4.66 10.17
N GLU A 83 7.76 4.58 10.21
CA GLU A 83 8.55 3.38 10.55
C GLU A 83 8.05 2.73 11.85
N GLY A 84 7.29 1.64 11.73
CA GLY A 84 6.72 0.95 12.89
C GLY A 84 5.57 -0.04 12.65
N TRP A 85 5.01 -0.16 11.43
CA TRP A 85 3.92 -1.12 11.18
C TRP A 85 4.46 -2.48 10.71
N VAL A 86 4.43 -3.46 11.60
CA VAL A 86 4.78 -4.87 11.34
C VAL A 86 3.50 -5.68 11.16
N PRO A 87 3.20 -6.24 9.98
CA PRO A 87 2.23 -7.32 9.89
C PRO A 87 2.91 -8.63 10.27
N GLU A 88 2.72 -9.05 11.52
CA GLU A 88 2.92 -10.44 11.92
C GLU A 88 1.87 -11.30 11.19
N THR A 89 2.26 -11.93 10.08
CA THR A 89 1.89 -13.30 9.65
C THR A 89 2.37 -13.54 8.21
N GLU A 90 3.56 -14.12 8.03
CA GLU A 90 3.79 -15.16 7.00
C GLU A 90 5.06 -15.93 7.37
N SER A 91 4.91 -16.77 8.38
CA SER A 91 5.77 -17.94 8.59
C SER A 91 5.30 -19.02 7.63
N MET A 92 6.11 -19.35 6.63
CA MET A 92 6.36 -20.68 6.02
C MET A 92 7.15 -20.34 4.75
N GLU A 93 8.34 -20.84 4.41
CA GLU A 93 8.87 -22.22 4.35
C GLU A 93 10.40 -22.06 4.16
N THR A 94 11.34 -22.70 4.84
CA THR A 94 11.72 -24.14 4.78
C THR A 94 13.07 -24.37 5.53
N PRO A 95 13.46 -25.62 5.83
CA PRO A 95 14.10 -26.00 7.08
C PRO A 95 15.61 -26.31 6.99
N ALA A 96 16.34 -26.05 8.09
CA ALA A 96 17.62 -26.72 8.42
C ALA A 96 17.89 -26.47 9.92
N THR A 97 17.58 -27.44 10.79
CA THR A 97 18.50 -28.47 11.30
C THR A 97 19.11 -28.12 12.65
N ALA A 98 18.80 -28.98 13.62
CA ALA A 98 19.61 -29.42 14.75
C ALA A 98 20.18 -28.38 15.73
N GLY A 99 19.82 -28.53 17.02
CA GLY A 99 20.65 -28.00 18.09
C GLY A 99 20.04 -27.89 19.47
N ALA A 100 19.44 -28.97 20.00
CA ALA A 100 19.12 -29.06 21.42
C ALA A 100 20.40 -29.01 22.27
N LYS A 101 20.51 -28.07 23.21
CA LYS A 101 21.08 -28.11 24.59
C LYS A 101 20.80 -26.72 25.19
N GLY A 102 20.11 -26.52 26.30
CA GLY A 102 20.26 -27.13 27.62
C GLY A 102 20.37 -25.97 28.62
N GLY A 103 19.78 -26.09 29.80
CA GLY A 103 20.09 -25.19 30.94
C GLY A 103 18.91 -24.41 31.52
N ALA A 104 18.26 -25.02 32.50
CA ALA A 104 17.78 -24.33 33.70
C ALA A 104 18.99 -23.66 34.44
N PRO A 105 18.86 -22.82 35.50
CA PRO A 105 17.70 -22.74 36.40
C PRO A 105 17.34 -21.34 37.00
N SER A 106 16.21 -21.33 37.72
CA SER A 106 15.92 -20.63 38.98
C SER A 106 16.42 -19.20 39.23
N SER A 107 15.54 -18.30 39.69
CA SER A 107 15.25 -18.13 41.13
C SER A 107 14.68 -16.74 41.49
N LYS A 108 13.60 -16.76 42.28
CA LYS A 108 13.25 -15.89 43.42
C LYS A 108 13.29 -14.35 43.34
N GLY A 109 12.17 -13.79 43.83
CA GLY A 109 12.09 -12.59 44.67
C GLY A 109 11.05 -11.59 44.13
N GLY A 110 10.00 -11.14 44.82
CA GLY A 110 9.65 -11.21 46.23
C GLY A 110 9.14 -9.83 46.67
N GLY A 111 7.86 -9.74 47.09
CA GLY A 111 7.25 -8.61 47.82
C GLY A 111 6.95 -7.35 46.99
N GLY A 112 5.89 -6.57 47.21
CA GLY A 112 4.88 -6.51 48.27
C GLY A 112 4.21 -5.13 48.23
N ALA A 113 3.07 -5.01 48.93
CA ALA A 113 2.23 -3.82 49.16
C ALA A 113 1.30 -3.40 48.00
N SER A 114 -0.02 -3.65 48.06
CA SER A 114 -1.04 -3.02 48.93
C SER A 114 -1.01 -1.50 48.88
N ARG A 115 -2.10 -0.73 48.88
CA ARG A 115 -3.56 -0.91 48.77
C ARG A 115 -4.07 0.52 48.99
N LYS A 116 -4.94 1.01 48.10
CA LYS A 116 -5.97 2.05 48.32
C LYS A 116 -5.59 3.26 49.20
N LYS A 117 -5.56 4.44 48.58
CA LYS A 117 -6.43 5.55 49.00
C LYS A 117 -6.73 6.44 47.81
#